data_AF-A0A839SFH7-F1
#
_entry.id   AF-A0A839SFH7-F1
#
_cell.length_a   1.000
_cell.length_b   1.000
_cell.length_c   1.000
_cell.angle_alpha   90.00
_cell.angle_beta   90.00
_cell.angle_gamma   90.00
#
_symmetry.space_group_name_H-M   'P 1'
#
loop_
_entity.id
_entity.type
_entity.pdbx_description
1 polymer ?
#
loop_
_entity_poly.entity_id
_entity_poly.type
_entity_poly.pdbx_seq_one_letter_code
_entity_poly.pdbx_strand_id
1 'polypeptide(L)'
;MKYFILLTVLLLSVHIVNAQNDPASIKFIRSVIHDKGITYTDSLGGATLKNIKKAIDSLSENNYLYLGKNKKKPGKLSFTRAEKLYINEQLSTLQSFTWQPGLLTGAKFVKIDTIRKLFADSNQFSAWQYINKHYGGQICSFSKPIFLRNSTVCIFYKDYDCGSLCGGGGLYVYIKRNGIWRMEYMLYAWAT
;
A
#
# COMPACT_ATOMS: atom_id res chain seq x y z
N MET A 1 -19.62 43.92 3.70
CA MET A 1 -20.09 42.52 3.62
C MET A 1 -19.62 41.76 2.37
N LYS A 2 -19.51 42.37 1.18
CA LYS A 2 -19.04 41.65 -0.04
C LYS A 2 -17.60 41.11 0.05
N TYR A 3 -16.69 41.79 0.75
CA TYR A 3 -15.29 41.37 0.89
C TYR A 3 -15.07 40.22 1.89
N PHE A 4 -16.01 39.99 2.82
CA PHE A 4 -15.91 38.91 3.81
C PHE A 4 -16.22 37.53 3.19
N ILE A 5 -17.02 37.49 2.12
CA ILE A 5 -17.39 36.27 1.39
C ILE A 5 -16.24 35.81 0.47
N LEU A 6 -15.43 36.74 -0.05
CA LEU A 6 -14.28 36.37 -0.89
C LEU A 6 -13.15 35.70 -0.09
N LEU A 7 -12.97 36.09 1.18
CA LEU A 7 -11.91 35.55 2.04
C LEU A 7 -12.22 34.12 2.52
N THR A 8 -13.49 33.77 2.73
CA THR A 8 -13.89 32.41 3.11
C THR A 8 -13.80 31.41 1.96
N VAL A 9 -14.06 31.85 0.72
CA VAL A 9 -13.86 31.01 -0.49
C VAL A 9 -12.37 30.73 -0.75
N LEU A 10 -11.49 31.69 -0.44
CA LEU A 10 -10.03 31.50 -0.57
C LEU A 10 -9.46 30.55 0.50
N LEU A 11 -10.02 30.54 1.72
CA LEU A 11 -9.59 29.62 2.77
C LEU A 11 -10.09 28.18 2.53
N LEU A 12 -11.25 28.02 1.87
CA LEU A 12 -11.77 26.71 1.46
C LEU A 12 -10.98 26.09 0.31
N SER A 13 -10.38 26.89 -0.59
CA SER A 13 -9.57 26.36 -1.70
C SER A 13 -8.18 25.86 -1.26
N VAL A 14 -7.65 26.33 -0.13
CA VAL A 14 -6.36 25.84 0.41
C VAL A 14 -6.48 24.39 0.94
N HIS A 15 -7.68 23.94 1.31
CA HIS A 15 -7.91 22.55 1.74
C HIS A 15 -8.09 21.57 0.57
N ILE A 16 -8.26 22.06 -0.65
CA ILE A 16 -8.44 21.20 -1.85
C ILE A 16 -7.09 20.78 -2.44
N VAL A 17 -5.97 21.34 -1.98
CA VAL A 17 -4.61 21.08 -2.52
C VAL A 17 -3.83 19.99 -1.75
N ASN A 18 -4.40 19.37 -0.72
CA ASN A 18 -3.75 18.24 -0.02
C ASN A 18 -4.12 16.85 -0.58
N ALA A 19 -4.58 16.78 -1.83
CA ALA A 19 -4.57 15.54 -2.61
C ALA A 19 -3.14 15.09 -2.99
N GLN A 20 -2.13 15.91 -2.70
CA GLN A 20 -0.72 15.57 -2.86
C GLN A 20 -0.28 14.69 -1.68
N ASN A 21 0.10 13.45 -1.99
CA ASN A 21 0.71 12.43 -1.13
C ASN A 21 1.00 12.88 0.33
N ASP A 22 0.24 12.34 1.29
CA ASP A 22 0.45 12.59 2.73
C ASP A 22 1.93 12.38 3.15
N PRO A 23 2.61 13.38 3.75
CA PRO A 23 4.01 13.29 4.14
C PRO A 23 4.32 12.09 5.07
N ALA A 24 3.38 11.71 5.95
CA ALA A 24 3.57 10.56 6.82
C ALA A 24 3.59 9.24 6.02
N SER A 25 2.71 9.11 5.04
CA SER A 25 2.67 7.98 4.10
C SER A 25 3.96 7.86 3.29
N ILE A 26 4.46 8.96 2.71
CA ILE A 26 5.74 8.96 1.98
C ILE A 26 6.88 8.52 2.88
N LYS A 27 6.98 9.11 4.09
CA LYS A 27 8.03 8.79 5.06
C LYS A 27 7.98 7.31 5.46
N PHE A 28 6.79 6.76 5.67
CA PHE A 28 6.62 5.34 5.96
C PHE A 28 7.07 4.47 4.79
N ILE A 29 6.58 4.72 3.57
CA ILE A 29 6.89 3.90 2.39
C ILE A 29 8.39 3.87 2.14
N ARG A 30 9.07 5.03 2.16
CA ARG A 30 10.52 5.13 2.01
C ARG A 30 11.31 4.43 3.12
N SER A 31 10.70 4.22 4.28
CA SER A 31 11.32 3.48 5.39
C SER A 31 11.14 1.96 5.32
N VAL A 32 10.20 1.45 4.51
CA VAL A 32 9.89 0.01 4.44
C VAL A 32 10.08 -0.61 3.05
N ILE A 33 10.18 0.23 2.01
CA ILE A 33 10.53 -0.15 0.65
C ILE A 33 11.96 0.35 0.40
N HIS A 34 12.93 -0.56 0.45
CA HIS A 34 14.36 -0.23 0.38
C HIS A 34 14.96 -0.36 -1.03
N ASP A 35 14.29 -1.07 -1.92
CA ASP A 35 14.81 -1.35 -3.25
C ASP A 35 14.56 -0.16 -4.18
N LYS A 36 15.66 0.45 -4.63
CA LYS A 36 15.67 1.60 -5.53
C LYS A 36 15.54 1.20 -7.00
N GLY A 37 15.70 -0.08 -7.34
CA GLY A 37 15.64 -0.59 -8.70
C GLY A 37 14.25 -1.07 -9.14
N ILE A 38 13.24 -0.95 -8.28
CA ILE A 38 11.90 -1.47 -8.58
C ILE A 38 11.17 -0.64 -9.61
N THR A 39 10.26 -1.28 -10.34
CA THR A 39 9.14 -0.61 -10.99
C THR A 39 7.90 -0.73 -10.11
N TYR A 40 7.18 0.36 -9.86
CA TYR A 40 5.94 0.33 -9.09
C TYR A 40 4.73 0.85 -9.88
N THR A 41 3.57 0.34 -9.53
CA THR A 41 2.28 0.72 -10.11
C THR A 41 1.61 1.86 -9.35
N ASP A 42 0.74 2.60 -10.03
CA ASP A 42 -0.02 3.71 -9.43
C ASP A 42 -1.11 3.24 -8.46
N SER A 43 -1.63 2.02 -8.60
CA SER A 43 -2.77 1.55 -7.79
C SER A 43 -2.81 0.03 -7.66
N LEU A 44 -3.64 -0.45 -6.74
CA LEU A 44 -3.85 -1.88 -6.54
C LEU A 44 -4.87 -2.46 -7.52
N GLY A 45 -4.72 -3.74 -7.84
CA GLY A 45 -5.73 -4.51 -8.56
C GLY A 45 -7.05 -4.64 -7.78
N GLY A 46 -8.17 -4.66 -8.49
CA GLY A 46 -9.48 -4.85 -7.86
C GLY A 46 -9.60 -6.18 -7.12
N ALA A 47 -8.98 -7.25 -7.64
CA ALA A 47 -8.90 -8.55 -6.96
C ALA A 47 -8.10 -8.46 -5.66
N THR A 48 -6.96 -7.75 -5.69
CA THR A 48 -6.13 -7.48 -4.52
C THR A 48 -6.90 -6.76 -3.42
N LEU A 49 -7.65 -5.71 -3.77
CA LEU A 49 -8.47 -4.97 -2.80
C LEU A 49 -9.55 -5.85 -2.15
N LYS A 50 -10.19 -6.74 -2.93
CA LYS A 50 -11.16 -7.71 -2.39
C LYS A 50 -10.50 -8.68 -1.39
N ASN A 51 -9.30 -9.16 -1.69
CA ASN A 51 -8.55 -10.05 -0.79
C ASN A 51 -8.11 -9.34 0.49
N ILE A 52 -7.64 -8.10 0.40
CA ILE A 52 -7.32 -7.27 1.58
C ILE A 52 -8.56 -7.09 2.45
N LYS A 53 -9.71 -6.74 1.85
CA LYS A 53 -10.96 -6.58 2.59
C LYS A 53 -11.39 -7.87 3.28
N LYS A 54 -11.35 -9.00 2.57
CA LYS A 54 -11.65 -10.33 3.14
C LYS A 54 -10.73 -10.65 4.31
N ALA A 55 -9.43 -10.37 4.18
CA ALA A 55 -8.46 -10.59 5.25
C ALA A 55 -8.82 -9.77 6.50
N ILE A 56 -9.10 -8.47 6.36
CA ILE A 56 -9.52 -7.60 7.46
C ILE A 56 -10.83 -8.06 8.10
N ASP A 57 -11.84 -8.40 7.31
CA ASP A 57 -13.14 -8.86 7.81
C ASP A 57 -13.01 -10.21 8.55
N SER A 58 -12.03 -11.05 8.16
CA SER A 58 -11.72 -12.33 8.80
C SER A 58 -10.83 -12.23 10.06
N LEU A 59 -10.46 -11.01 10.49
CA LEU A 59 -9.72 -10.78 11.74
C LEU A 59 -10.61 -11.02 12.97
N SER A 60 -11.05 -12.27 13.16
CA SER A 60 -11.39 -12.80 14.47
C SER A 60 -10.10 -13.26 15.16
N GLU A 61 -10.12 -13.36 16.48
CA GLU A 61 -9.01 -13.08 17.39
C GLU A 61 -7.67 -13.84 17.25
N ASN A 62 -7.42 -14.68 16.24
CA ASN A 62 -6.19 -15.50 16.13
C ASN A 62 -5.66 -15.75 14.69
N ASN A 63 -6.08 -14.98 13.67
CA ASN A 63 -5.72 -15.25 12.26
C ASN A 63 -4.52 -14.44 11.72
N TYR A 64 -3.45 -14.26 12.51
CA TYR A 64 -2.25 -13.54 12.05
C TYR A 64 -0.98 -14.32 12.37
N LEU A 65 -0.02 -14.26 11.45
CA LEU A 65 1.30 -14.84 11.64
C LEU A 65 2.22 -13.77 12.26
N TYR A 66 2.79 -14.08 13.42
CA TYR A 66 3.85 -13.26 14.01
C TYR A 66 5.16 -13.45 13.23
N LEU A 67 5.77 -12.33 12.81
CA LEU A 67 6.99 -12.31 12.00
C LEU A 67 8.18 -11.67 12.72
N GLY A 68 8.01 -11.15 13.93
CA GLY A 68 9.08 -10.42 14.60
C GLY A 68 10.23 -11.34 15.02
N LYS A 69 11.45 -10.80 14.97
CA LYS A 69 12.71 -11.55 15.21
C LYS A 69 12.94 -11.96 16.68
N ASN A 70 12.12 -11.49 17.62
CA ASN A 70 12.29 -11.76 19.04
C ASN A 70 11.55 -13.04 19.45
N LYS A 71 12.25 -13.97 20.12
CA LYS A 71 11.66 -15.22 20.66
C LYS A 71 10.60 -14.98 21.76
N LYS A 72 10.54 -13.77 22.34
CA LYS A 72 9.45 -13.37 23.24
C LYS A 72 8.24 -13.05 22.36
N LYS A 73 7.22 -13.92 22.38
CA LYS A 73 5.93 -13.68 21.72
C LYS A 73 5.48 -12.25 22.05
N PRO A 74 5.24 -11.38 21.06
CA PRO A 74 4.68 -10.08 21.35
C PRO A 74 3.28 -10.29 21.95
N GLY A 75 2.79 -9.29 22.67
CA GLY A 75 1.39 -9.28 23.10
C GLY A 75 0.45 -9.51 21.91
N LYS A 76 -0.66 -10.22 22.16
CA LYS A 76 -1.72 -10.48 21.18
C LYS A 76 -2.05 -9.19 20.41
N LEU A 77 -1.94 -9.21 19.09
CA LEU A 77 -2.49 -8.15 18.25
C LEU A 77 -4.01 -8.26 18.28
N SER A 78 -4.67 -7.25 18.81
CA SER A 78 -6.12 -7.08 18.72
C SER A 78 -6.41 -5.70 18.14
N PHE A 79 -7.44 -5.60 17.30
CA PHE A 79 -7.97 -4.33 16.84
C PHE A 79 -9.29 -4.06 17.54
N THR A 80 -9.44 -2.87 18.10
CA THR A 80 -10.71 -2.44 18.69
C THR A 80 -11.79 -2.33 17.62
N ARG A 81 -13.07 -2.32 18.03
CA ARG A 81 -14.18 -2.11 17.09
C ARG A 81 -14.03 -0.79 16.31
N ALA A 82 -13.61 0.28 16.97
CA ALA A 82 -13.37 1.57 16.34
C ALA A 82 -12.23 1.51 15.31
N GLU A 83 -11.12 0.83 15.64
CA GLU A 83 -10.02 0.62 14.69
C GLU A 83 -10.48 -0.18 13.47
N LYS A 84 -11.28 -1.24 13.64
CA LYS A 84 -11.81 -2.03 12.52
C LYS A 84 -12.72 -1.21 11.60
N LEU A 85 -13.58 -0.36 12.17
CA LEU A 85 -14.44 0.55 11.39
C LEU A 85 -13.58 1.53 10.59
N TYR A 86 -12.59 2.15 11.23
CA TYR A 86 -11.67 3.06 10.57
C TYR A 86 -10.85 2.38 9.46
N ILE A 87 -10.34 1.16 9.69
CA ILE A 87 -9.63 0.39 8.66
C ILE A 87 -10.54 0.16 7.45
N ASN A 88 -11.79 -0.26 7.68
CA ASN A 88 -12.76 -0.48 6.61
C ASN A 88 -13.08 0.80 5.83
N GLU A 89 -13.19 1.94 6.50
CA GLU A 89 -13.34 3.25 5.85
C GLU A 89 -12.12 3.58 4.98
N GLN A 90 -10.89 3.42 5.50
CA GLN A 90 -9.69 3.67 4.72
C GLN A 90 -9.57 2.72 3.52
N LEU A 91 -9.96 1.46 3.65
CA LEU A 91 -9.97 0.49 2.54
C LEU A 91 -10.92 0.88 1.41
N SER A 92 -12.06 1.51 1.70
CA SER A 92 -12.98 1.95 0.64
C SER A 92 -12.34 3.05 -0.22
N THR A 93 -11.54 3.93 0.39
CA THR A 93 -10.80 4.99 -0.33
C THR A 93 -9.68 4.45 -1.23
N LEU A 94 -9.20 3.22 -1.00
CA LEU A 94 -8.13 2.64 -1.82
C LEU A 94 -8.56 2.33 -3.25
N GLN A 95 -9.86 2.22 -3.53
CA GLN A 95 -10.37 1.91 -4.88
C GLN A 95 -10.11 3.02 -5.90
N SER A 96 -10.16 4.27 -5.44
CA SER A 96 -9.92 5.46 -6.28
C SER A 96 -8.55 6.09 -6.04
N PHE A 97 -7.76 5.55 -5.10
CA PHE A 97 -6.46 6.09 -4.75
C PHE A 97 -5.42 5.73 -5.82
N THR A 98 -4.61 6.72 -6.19
CA THR A 98 -3.47 6.54 -7.11
C THR A 98 -2.22 7.24 -6.58
N TRP A 99 -1.10 6.54 -6.64
CA TRP A 99 0.23 7.10 -6.41
C TRP A 99 0.63 8.00 -7.56
N GLN A 100 1.26 9.11 -7.22
CA GLN A 100 1.92 9.96 -8.21
C GLN A 100 3.32 9.40 -8.57
N PRO A 101 3.81 9.70 -9.77
CA PRO A 101 5.21 9.45 -10.14
C PRO A 101 6.18 10.09 -9.15
N GLY A 102 7.37 9.51 -8.97
CA GLY A 102 8.44 10.08 -8.14
C GLY A 102 8.29 9.84 -6.63
N LEU A 103 7.42 8.92 -6.21
CA LEU A 103 7.23 8.54 -4.80
C LEU A 103 8.54 8.02 -4.18
N LEU A 104 9.23 7.15 -4.93
CA LEU A 104 10.46 6.47 -4.56
C LEU A 104 11.60 6.93 -5.46
N THR A 105 12.65 7.48 -4.86
CA THR A 105 13.83 7.94 -5.60
C THR A 105 14.55 6.75 -6.26
N GLY A 106 14.74 6.82 -7.58
CA GLY A 106 15.39 5.77 -8.38
C GLY A 106 14.43 4.72 -8.95
N ALA A 107 13.21 4.62 -8.42
CA ALA A 107 12.23 3.65 -8.90
C ALA A 107 11.58 4.12 -10.21
N LYS A 108 11.23 3.15 -11.06
CA LYS A 108 10.41 3.39 -12.25
C LYS A 108 8.94 3.40 -11.87
N PHE A 109 8.15 4.19 -12.58
CA PHE A 109 6.71 4.29 -12.41
C PHE A 109 6.00 3.82 -13.67
N VAL A 110 4.93 3.04 -13.50
CA VAL A 110 4.06 2.61 -14.60
C VAL A 110 2.61 2.60 -14.13
N LYS A 111 1.66 3.00 -14.98
CA LYS A 111 0.24 2.88 -14.62
C LYS A 111 -0.19 1.41 -14.65
N ILE A 112 -1.04 1.01 -13.71
CA ILE A 112 -1.53 -0.38 -13.66
C ILE A 112 -2.25 -0.77 -14.95
N ASP A 113 -2.96 0.17 -15.60
CA ASP A 113 -3.69 -0.09 -16.84
C ASP A 113 -2.76 -0.34 -18.02
N THR A 114 -1.54 0.22 -18.02
CA THR A 114 -0.51 -0.11 -19.00
C THR A 114 -0.10 -1.57 -18.87
N ILE A 115 0.08 -2.06 -17.63
CA ILE A 115 0.42 -3.47 -17.36
C ILE A 115 -0.74 -4.38 -17.75
N ARG A 116 -1.98 -4.05 -17.35
CA ARG A 116 -3.17 -4.84 -17.71
C ARG A 116 -3.36 -4.95 -19.22
N LYS A 117 -3.22 -3.83 -19.94
CA LYS A 117 -3.33 -3.81 -21.40
C LYS A 117 -2.26 -4.68 -22.05
N LEU A 118 -1.03 -4.63 -21.56
CA LEU A 118 0.05 -5.47 -22.06
C LEU A 118 -0.29 -6.97 -21.96
N PHE A 119 -0.84 -7.42 -20.82
CA PHE A 119 -1.25 -8.81 -20.63
C PHE A 119 -2.56 -9.18 -21.35
N ALA A 120 -3.40 -8.20 -21.71
CA ALA A 120 -4.61 -8.42 -22.49
C ALA A 120 -4.31 -8.56 -23.99
N ASP A 121 -3.37 -7.75 -24.50
CA ASP A 121 -3.03 -7.67 -25.93
C ASP A 121 -1.94 -8.69 -26.34
N SER A 122 -1.33 -9.41 -25.39
CA SER A 122 -0.24 -10.35 -25.65
C SER A 122 -0.28 -11.58 -24.75
N ASN A 123 0.41 -12.66 -25.16
CA ASN A 123 0.60 -13.82 -24.28
C ASN A 123 1.54 -13.46 -23.11
N GLN A 124 1.46 -14.22 -22.02
CA GLN A 124 2.23 -13.95 -20.80
C GLN A 124 3.75 -13.85 -21.04
N PHE A 125 4.30 -14.68 -21.93
CA PHE A 125 5.72 -14.68 -22.21
C PHE A 125 6.16 -13.38 -22.89
N SER A 126 5.44 -12.93 -23.92
CA SER A 126 5.72 -11.66 -24.61
C SER A 126 5.55 -10.45 -23.69
N ALA A 127 4.51 -10.44 -22.85
CA ALA A 127 4.31 -9.40 -21.84
C ALA A 127 5.50 -9.32 -20.87
N TRP A 128 5.96 -10.46 -20.34
CA TRP A 128 7.11 -10.50 -19.44
C TRP A 128 8.41 -10.14 -20.14
N GLN A 129 8.63 -10.52 -21.40
CA GLN A 129 9.79 -10.06 -22.16
C GLN A 129 9.83 -8.53 -22.28
N TYR A 130 8.68 -7.91 -22.55
CA TYR A 130 8.56 -6.45 -22.58
C TYR A 130 8.85 -5.83 -21.20
N ILE A 131 8.25 -6.38 -20.13
CA ILE A 131 8.49 -5.91 -18.76
C ILE A 131 9.96 -6.02 -18.37
N ASN A 132 10.62 -7.13 -18.68
CA ASN A 132 12.05 -7.30 -18.43
C ASN A 132 12.87 -6.22 -19.14
N LYS A 133 12.60 -6.00 -20.42
CA LYS A 133 13.33 -5.03 -21.25
C LYS A 133 13.12 -3.58 -20.80
N HIS A 134 11.91 -3.20 -20.41
CA HIS A 134 11.56 -1.79 -20.17
C HIS A 134 11.48 -1.42 -18.68
N TYR A 135 11.13 -2.38 -17.82
CA TYR A 135 10.80 -2.16 -16.40
C TYR A 135 11.67 -2.98 -15.43
N GLY A 136 12.67 -3.72 -15.91
CA GLY A 136 13.64 -4.39 -15.05
C GLY A 136 13.15 -5.70 -14.41
N GLY A 137 12.09 -6.29 -14.96
CA GLY A 137 11.69 -7.68 -14.66
C GLY A 137 10.89 -7.89 -13.38
N GLN A 138 10.68 -6.85 -12.58
CA GLN A 138 9.82 -6.90 -11.40
C GLN A 138 8.87 -5.69 -11.37
N ILE A 139 7.59 -5.95 -11.18
CA ILE A 139 6.56 -4.95 -10.96
C ILE A 139 6.06 -5.07 -9.53
N CYS A 140 6.06 -3.98 -8.77
CA CYS A 140 5.57 -3.93 -7.40
C CYS A 140 4.28 -3.12 -7.32
N SER A 141 3.36 -3.52 -6.44
CA SER A 141 2.21 -2.70 -6.07
C SER A 141 2.10 -2.60 -4.56
N PHE A 142 1.59 -1.48 -4.04
CA PHE A 142 1.40 -1.31 -2.61
C PHE A 142 0.27 -0.32 -2.27
N SER A 143 -0.39 -0.55 -1.14
CA SER A 143 -1.52 0.28 -0.69
C SER A 143 -1.06 1.62 -0.13
N LYS A 144 -1.98 2.58 -0.03
CA LYS A 144 -1.80 3.69 0.93
C LYS A 144 -1.67 3.10 2.35
N PRO A 145 -0.72 3.57 3.19
CA PRO A 145 -0.60 3.14 4.58
C PRO A 145 -1.81 3.54 5.41
N ILE A 146 -2.28 2.66 6.29
CA ILE A 146 -3.36 2.93 7.24
C ILE A 146 -2.76 3.03 8.64
N PHE A 147 -2.68 4.25 9.18
CA PHE A 147 -2.10 4.51 10.49
C PHE A 147 -3.12 4.41 11.62
N LEU A 148 -2.72 3.78 12.73
CA LEU A 148 -3.52 3.58 13.94
C LEU A 148 -2.70 3.99 15.17
N ARG A 149 -3.39 4.19 16.31
CA ARG A 149 -2.77 4.41 17.63
C ARG A 149 -1.72 5.53 17.60
N ASN A 150 -2.12 6.72 17.15
CA ASN A 150 -1.23 7.88 17.02
C ASN A 150 0.02 7.59 16.16
N SER A 151 -0.18 6.92 15.01
CA SER A 151 0.89 6.58 14.05
C SER A 151 1.99 5.68 14.62
N THR A 152 1.64 4.80 15.57
CA THR A 152 2.55 3.77 16.11
C THR A 152 2.28 2.38 15.54
N VAL A 153 1.13 2.18 14.91
CA VAL A 153 0.75 0.96 14.19
C VAL A 153 0.35 1.33 12.78
N CYS A 154 0.79 0.54 11.80
CA CYS A 154 0.47 0.77 10.39
C CYS A 154 0.09 -0.54 9.70
N ILE A 155 -1.06 -0.56 9.03
CA ILE A 155 -1.44 -1.64 8.11
C ILE A 155 -1.02 -1.24 6.70
N PHE A 156 -0.32 -2.13 6.01
CA PHE A 156 0.23 -1.85 4.70
C PHE A 156 0.30 -3.11 3.85
N TYR A 157 -0.26 -3.03 2.64
CA TYR A 157 -0.14 -4.08 1.64
C TYR A 157 1.02 -3.79 0.71
N LYS A 158 1.78 -4.83 0.36
CA LYS A 158 2.73 -4.78 -0.75
C LYS A 158 2.81 -6.13 -1.45
N ASP A 159 3.05 -6.11 -2.75
CA ASP A 159 3.34 -7.28 -3.57
C ASP A 159 4.40 -6.99 -4.63
N TYR A 160 4.83 -8.06 -5.29
CA TYR A 160 5.62 -8.01 -6.50
C TYR A 160 5.23 -9.18 -7.41
N ASP A 161 5.35 -8.94 -8.71
CA ASP A 161 5.29 -9.94 -9.77
C ASP A 161 6.61 -9.87 -10.57
N CYS A 162 7.20 -11.02 -10.86
CA CYS A 162 8.48 -11.17 -11.58
C CYS A 162 8.46 -12.25 -12.67
N GLY A 163 7.28 -12.77 -13.01
CA GLY A 163 7.11 -13.85 -13.98
C GLY A 163 5.80 -14.62 -13.75
N SER A 164 5.50 -15.57 -14.62
CA SER A 164 4.27 -16.40 -14.52
C SER A 164 4.21 -17.27 -13.25
N LEU A 165 5.38 -17.66 -12.72
CA LEU A 165 5.54 -18.50 -11.52
C LEU A 165 6.43 -17.80 -10.48
N CYS A 166 6.46 -16.47 -10.51
CA CYS A 166 7.34 -15.66 -9.69
C CYS A 166 6.54 -14.45 -9.23
N GLY A 167 6.13 -14.47 -7.97
CA GLY A 167 5.39 -13.37 -7.37
C GLY A 167 5.06 -13.68 -5.93
N GLY A 168 4.78 -12.62 -5.19
CA GLY A 168 4.39 -12.75 -3.80
C GLY A 168 3.90 -11.44 -3.24
N GLY A 169 3.03 -11.54 -2.26
CA GLY A 169 2.44 -10.36 -1.65
C GLY A 169 1.80 -10.64 -0.32
N GLY A 170 1.48 -9.58 0.39
CA GLY A 170 0.80 -9.71 1.66
C GLY A 170 0.33 -8.41 2.26
N LEU A 171 -0.58 -8.57 3.23
CA LEU A 171 -1.06 -7.52 4.10
C LEU A 171 -0.33 -7.63 5.43
N TYR A 172 0.39 -6.58 5.79
CA TYR A 172 1.29 -6.59 6.94
C TYR A 172 0.92 -5.53 7.96
N VAL A 173 1.26 -5.79 9.22
CA VAL A 173 1.21 -4.82 10.31
C VAL A 173 2.63 -4.46 10.72
N TYR A 174 2.93 -3.17 10.62
CA TYR A 174 4.16 -2.57 11.08
C TYR A 174 3.92 -1.87 12.41
N ILE A 175 4.84 -2.04 13.35
CA ILE A 175 4.84 -1.37 14.65
C ILE A 175 6.06 -0.45 14.71
N LYS A 176 5.83 0.80 15.10
CA LYS A 176 6.88 1.80 15.29
C LYS A 176 7.41 1.70 16.72
N ARG A 177 8.70 1.44 16.88
CA ARG A 177 9.40 1.43 18.18
C ARG A 177 10.67 2.26 18.06
N ASN A 178 10.86 3.21 18.97
CA ASN A 178 12.01 4.12 18.98
C ASN A 178 12.22 4.81 17.62
N GLY A 179 11.13 5.26 16.99
CA GLY A 179 11.16 5.92 15.69
C GLY A 179 11.25 5.00 14.47
N ILE A 180 11.51 3.70 14.65
CA ILE A 180 11.78 2.74 13.57
C ILE A 180 10.55 1.84 13.35
N TRP A 181 10.15 1.69 12.08
CA TRP A 181 9.10 0.76 11.68
C TRP A 181 9.64 -0.66 11.55
N ARG A 182 8.94 -1.63 12.13
CA ARG A 182 9.25 -3.06 12.00
C ARG A 182 8.00 -3.81 11.60
N MET A 183 8.10 -4.66 10.60
CA MET A 183 7.05 -5.62 10.26
C MET A 183 6.97 -6.64 11.41
N GLU A 184 5.83 -6.72 12.08
CA GLU A 184 5.64 -7.61 13.23
C GLU A 184 4.59 -8.69 12.93
N TYR A 185 3.61 -8.39 12.09
CA TYR A 185 2.55 -9.35 11.75
C TYR A 185 2.26 -9.40 10.26
N MET A 186 1.87 -10.57 9.79
CA MET A 186 1.27 -10.80 8.48
C MET A 186 -0.17 -11.27 8.68
N LEU A 187 -1.11 -10.51 8.11
CA LEU A 187 -2.54 -10.78 8.21
C LEU A 187 -3.02 -11.68 7.06
N TYR A 188 -2.33 -11.60 5.93
CA TYR A 188 -2.61 -12.36 4.72
C TYR A 188 -1.36 -12.36 3.85
N ALA A 189 -1.12 -13.46 3.13
CA ALA A 189 -0.10 -13.53 2.09
C ALA A 189 -0.49 -14.51 0.99
N TRP A 190 0.17 -14.37 -0.14
CA TRP A 190 0.12 -15.27 -1.28
C TRP A 190 1.50 -15.34 -1.93
N ALA A 191 1.75 -16.45 -2.62
CA ALA A 191 2.92 -16.67 -3.46
C ALA A 191 2.49 -17.52 -4.66
N THR A 192 3.18 -17.36 -5.78
CA THR A 192 3.00 -18.14 -7.01
C THR A 192 4.19 -19.04 -7.30
#